data_AF-A0A0N5CHE0-F1
#
_entry.id   AF-A0A0N5CHE0-F1
#
_cell.length_a   1.000
_cell.length_b   1.000
_cell.length_c   1.000
_cell.angle_alpha   90.00
_cell.angle_beta   90.00
_cell.angle_gamma   90.00
#
_symmetry.space_group_name_H-M   'P 1'
#
loop_
_entity.id
_entity.type
_entity.pdbx_description
1 polymer ?
#
loop_
_entity_poly.entity_id
_entity_poly.type
_entity_poly.pdbx_seq_one_letter_code
_entity_poly.pdbx_strand_id
1 'polypeptide(L)'
;MSSDGLLTVEFDKLDKLETEQKSYINVKFNEIKILYIKLDGINDGASPCGLFVKDHDNQGYQISFSAGYYVGNNFDFLLPLWCKIQQYEFGLVFFDRNKGADVLNNVNEVHTVEHAVLINILSSDDKMLLGTRPHHKVNIIIGLCPYINWVNKKRWIEFIPEDHIKDNGFFEEENGYAHIVVPLYKKNYDEKEFFCGKLKQPTLPDLLIGYKLKEDDKTKEIDGVINPLNEEIKCQSSDDPQHHYHFGYSETDTNYMSERIMDAMEIRNKDSNYKFYAGQKIYIYKWDNFSNTLRNLDTHFRISKPGVTEEASCIRNLKSDIKTNILPTIGSVDSIQKHHRKNIFYRLIKLDDLYKNFTFKCLSKVEGINKAHMDEFYSRAAEFSIKNEEKPNIIYTSSKNEITFDREKIDNYGSYRCKESKTTKFFNKDVITMDKVYYLPDEDSELPLGDLKNNSILVV
;
A
#
# COMPACT_ATOMS: atom_id res chain seq x y z
N MET A 1 23.39 23.90 5.11
CA MET A 1 24.72 23.74 5.74
C MET A 1 25.02 22.26 5.70
N SER A 2 26.08 21.81 5.01
CA SER A 2 26.53 20.42 5.14
C SER A 2 27.35 20.33 6.43
N SER A 3 26.97 19.42 7.32
CA SER A 3 27.85 19.01 8.42
C SER A 3 28.82 17.99 7.83
N ASP A 4 29.99 18.46 7.41
CA ASP A 4 31.05 17.59 6.92
C ASP A 4 31.72 16.94 8.14
N GLY A 5 31.39 15.68 8.40
CA GLY A 5 32.04 14.85 9.42
C GLY A 5 33.07 13.93 8.79
N LEU A 6 34.31 13.93 9.30
CA LEU A 6 35.32 12.95 8.91
C LEU A 6 35.10 11.65 9.68
N LEU A 7 35.06 10.52 8.97
CA LEU A 7 34.93 9.19 9.53
C LEU A 7 36.19 8.38 9.23
N THR A 8 36.90 7.93 10.27
CA THR A 8 38.04 7.01 10.14
C THR A 8 37.60 5.59 10.46
N VAL A 9 37.84 4.66 9.54
CA VAL A 9 37.52 3.24 9.72
C VAL A 9 38.76 2.48 10.15
N GLU A 10 38.82 2.09 11.43
CA GLU A 10 39.89 1.25 11.97
C GLU A 10 39.37 -0.18 12.15
N PHE A 11 39.69 -1.10 11.23
CA PHE A 11 39.08 -2.43 11.18
C PHE A 11 39.19 -3.23 12.49
N ASP A 12 40.32 -3.11 13.19
CA ASP A 12 40.58 -3.83 14.45
C ASP A 12 39.73 -3.32 15.62
N LYS A 13 39.19 -2.11 15.52
CA LYS A 13 38.32 -1.50 16.54
C LYS A 13 36.82 -1.72 16.28
N LEU A 14 36.45 -2.26 15.12
CA LEU A 14 35.05 -2.51 14.79
C LEU A 14 34.54 -3.79 15.45
N ASP A 15 33.30 -3.71 15.94
CA ASP A 15 32.59 -4.87 16.47
C ASP A 15 32.35 -5.90 15.37
N LYS A 16 32.37 -7.17 15.76
CA LYS A 16 32.08 -8.28 14.86
C LYS A 16 30.57 -8.55 14.82
N LEU A 17 30.01 -8.72 13.63
CA LEU A 17 28.66 -9.23 13.46
C LEU A 17 28.64 -10.73 13.77
N GLU A 18 27.82 -11.13 14.74
CA GLU A 18 27.55 -12.54 15.02
C GLU A 18 26.67 -13.14 13.91
N THR A 19 27.31 -13.82 12.95
CA THR A 19 26.62 -14.51 11.87
C THR A 19 27.45 -15.70 11.37
N GLU A 20 26.77 -16.76 10.93
CA GLU A 20 27.41 -17.90 10.28
C GLU A 20 27.72 -17.65 8.80
N GLN A 21 27.16 -16.57 8.22
CA GLN A 21 27.34 -16.24 6.81
C GLN A 21 28.75 -15.71 6.55
N LYS A 22 29.50 -16.39 5.67
CA LYS A 22 30.89 -16.07 5.29
C LYS A 22 31.07 -15.70 3.82
N SER A 23 29.96 -15.44 3.14
CA SER A 23 29.98 -15.06 1.74
C SER A 23 28.77 -14.22 1.35
N TYR A 24 28.95 -13.42 0.32
CA TYR A 24 27.93 -12.64 -0.35
C TYR A 24 28.11 -12.80 -1.86
N ILE A 25 27.12 -13.39 -2.54
CA ILE A 25 27.21 -13.74 -3.97
C ILE A 25 28.44 -14.63 -4.21
N ASN A 26 29.47 -14.13 -4.89
CA ASN A 26 30.71 -14.82 -5.20
C ASN A 26 31.89 -14.35 -4.33
N VAL A 27 31.66 -13.43 -3.39
CA VAL A 27 32.68 -12.89 -2.49
C VAL A 27 32.66 -13.61 -1.15
N LYS A 28 33.82 -14.08 -0.69
CA LYS A 28 34.06 -14.73 0.61
C LYS A 28 34.84 -13.81 1.54
N PHE A 29 34.55 -13.91 2.83
CA PHE A 29 35.22 -13.17 3.88
C PHE A 29 35.26 -14.01 5.16
N ASN A 30 36.26 -13.77 6.01
CA ASN A 30 36.42 -14.52 7.26
C ASN A 30 35.38 -14.13 8.31
N GLU A 31 35.07 -12.83 8.37
CA GLU A 31 34.11 -12.23 9.27
C GLU A 31 33.57 -10.92 8.69
N ILE A 32 32.46 -10.46 9.27
CA ILE A 32 31.88 -9.15 8.96
C ILE A 32 32.08 -8.26 10.19
N LYS A 33 32.67 -7.09 9.98
CA LYS A 33 32.73 -6.02 10.98
C LYS A 33 31.54 -5.06 10.80
N ILE A 34 31.12 -4.37 11.86
CA ILE A 34 30.02 -3.40 11.79
C ILE A 34 30.55 -1.99 12.01
N LEU A 35 30.17 -1.07 11.12
CA LEU A 35 30.41 0.36 11.26
C LEU A 35 29.07 1.08 11.40
N TYR A 36 28.94 1.84 12.49
CA TYR A 36 27.76 2.67 12.76
C TYR A 36 28.00 4.11 12.33
N ILE A 37 27.19 4.59 11.38
CA ILE A 37 27.13 5.99 11.00
C ILE A 37 26.07 6.68 11.86
N LYS A 38 26.51 7.62 12.70
CA LYS A 38 25.62 8.41 13.55
C LYS A 38 24.90 9.47 12.72
N LEU A 39 23.58 9.51 12.80
CA LEU A 39 22.73 10.42 12.05
C LEU A 39 22.47 11.75 12.79
N ASP A 40 22.59 11.74 14.12
CA ASP A 40 22.26 12.87 14.98
C ASP A 40 23.05 14.13 14.56
N GLY A 41 22.32 15.23 14.31
CA GLY A 41 22.90 16.51 13.86
C GLY A 41 23.22 16.61 12.37
N ILE A 42 22.97 15.55 11.58
CA ILE A 42 23.13 15.54 10.11
C ILE A 42 21.77 15.59 9.40
N ASN A 43 20.73 15.00 10.00
CA ASN A 43 19.43 14.83 9.36
C ASN A 43 18.27 15.54 10.08
N ASP A 44 18.25 16.87 10.01
CA ASP A 44 17.16 17.72 10.51
C ASP A 44 15.96 17.83 9.53
N GLY A 45 16.04 17.11 8.40
CA GLY A 45 15.10 17.18 7.28
C GLY A 45 15.29 18.41 6.37
N ALA A 46 16.27 19.27 6.61
CA ALA A 46 16.53 20.47 5.80
C ALA A 46 17.31 20.17 4.52
N SER A 47 18.13 19.12 4.50
CA SER A 47 18.80 18.66 3.28
C SER A 47 17.82 17.85 2.42
N PRO A 48 17.60 18.23 1.16
CA PRO A 48 16.83 17.40 0.26
C PRO A 48 17.62 16.11 -0.01
N CYS A 49 16.99 14.97 0.26
CA CYS A 49 17.39 13.65 -0.21
C CYS A 49 18.43 12.88 0.61
N GLY A 50 18.47 12.95 1.95
CA GLY A 50 19.25 12.02 2.78
C GLY A 50 20.75 12.33 2.89
N LEU A 51 21.60 11.30 2.98
CA LEU A 51 23.05 11.42 3.27
C LEU A 51 23.91 10.58 2.31
N PHE A 52 25.20 10.86 2.27
CA PHE A 52 26.16 10.08 1.47
C PHE A 52 27.53 10.03 2.13
N VAL A 53 28.30 8.99 1.82
CA VAL A 53 29.69 8.82 2.27
C VAL A 53 30.60 8.78 1.05
N LYS A 54 31.68 9.55 1.09
CA LYS A 54 32.68 9.57 0.02
C LYS A 54 34.06 9.24 0.61
N ASP A 55 34.88 8.51 -0.14
CA ASP A 55 36.29 8.31 0.20
C ASP A 55 37.05 9.63 0.11
N HIS A 56 38.02 9.75 1.00
CA HIS A 56 38.96 10.85 1.08
C HIS A 56 40.42 10.33 1.07
N ASP A 57 40.70 9.21 1.73
CA ASP A 57 42.00 8.52 1.73
C ASP A 57 41.78 7.03 2.05
N ASN A 58 42.04 6.17 1.07
CA ASN A 58 41.84 4.72 1.17
C ASN A 58 43.09 3.95 1.56
N GLN A 59 44.23 4.60 1.82
CA GLN A 59 45.51 3.96 2.19
C GLN A 59 45.92 2.77 1.29
N GLY A 60 45.52 2.81 0.01
CA GLY A 60 45.84 1.77 -0.98
C GLY A 60 44.85 0.61 -1.06
N TYR A 61 43.70 0.67 -0.36
CA TYR A 61 42.61 -0.29 -0.55
C TYR A 61 41.76 0.07 -1.77
N GLN A 62 41.40 -0.94 -2.54
CA GLN A 62 40.26 -0.88 -3.45
C GLN A 62 38.98 -1.11 -2.64
N ILE A 63 38.09 -0.12 -2.67
CA ILE A 63 36.83 -0.16 -1.94
C ILE A 63 35.70 -0.47 -2.91
N SER A 64 35.04 -1.59 -2.69
CA SER A 64 33.88 -2.03 -3.48
C SER A 64 32.69 -2.22 -2.56
N PHE A 65 31.48 -1.93 -3.01
CA PHE A 65 30.28 -2.17 -2.20
C PHE A 65 29.23 -2.93 -2.99
N SER A 66 28.32 -3.59 -2.29
CA SER A 66 27.16 -4.21 -2.93
C SER A 66 26.29 -3.12 -3.57
N ALA A 67 26.16 -3.07 -4.90
CA ALA A 67 25.44 -1.99 -5.58
C ALA A 67 23.92 -2.03 -5.26
N GLY A 68 23.31 -0.87 -5.02
CA GLY A 68 21.85 -0.77 -4.83
C GLY A 68 21.12 -0.95 -6.16
N TYR A 69 21.71 -0.35 -7.18
CA TYR A 69 21.37 -0.46 -8.57
C TYR A 69 22.55 -0.03 -9.41
N TYR A 70 23.09 -0.97 -10.17
CA TYR A 70 24.03 -0.73 -11.24
C TYR A 70 23.72 -1.75 -12.32
N VAL A 71 23.24 -1.29 -13.48
CA VAL A 71 22.74 -2.19 -14.52
C VAL A 71 23.80 -3.22 -14.90
N GLY A 72 23.47 -4.49 -14.73
CA GLY A 72 24.35 -5.63 -15.07
C GLY A 72 25.42 -5.96 -14.03
N ASN A 73 25.54 -5.22 -12.93
CA ASN A 73 26.60 -5.38 -11.93
C ASN A 73 26.04 -5.62 -10.52
N ASN A 74 26.77 -6.40 -9.72
CA ASN A 74 26.44 -6.67 -8.32
C ASN A 74 27.23 -5.78 -7.36
N PHE A 75 28.40 -5.32 -7.80
CA PHE A 75 29.32 -4.49 -7.03
C PHE A 75 29.62 -3.21 -7.80
N ASP A 76 29.92 -2.15 -7.05
CA ASP A 76 30.34 -0.86 -7.60
C ASP A 76 31.57 -0.35 -6.83
N PHE A 77 32.32 0.54 -7.47
CA PHE A 77 33.45 1.25 -6.89
C PHE A 77 32.98 2.45 -6.09
N LEU A 78 33.80 2.92 -5.15
CA LEU A 78 33.40 4.04 -4.32
C LEU A 78 33.37 5.40 -5.05
N LEU A 79 32.26 5.69 -5.72
CA LEU A 79 31.74 7.03 -5.99
C LEU A 79 30.42 7.15 -5.24
N PRO A 80 30.25 8.23 -4.45
CA PRO A 80 29.85 8.18 -3.05
C PRO A 80 28.70 7.21 -2.72
N LEU A 81 28.84 6.44 -1.64
CA LEU A 81 27.79 5.58 -1.09
C LEU A 81 26.55 6.40 -0.73
N TRP A 82 25.46 6.17 -1.43
CA TRP A 82 24.22 6.92 -1.27
C TRP A 82 23.29 6.27 -0.25
N CYS A 83 22.76 7.08 0.67
CA CYS A 83 21.56 6.76 1.42
C CYS A 83 20.56 7.89 1.19
N LYS A 84 19.94 7.86 0.01
CA LYS A 84 19.10 8.93 -0.54
C LYS A 84 17.83 8.36 -1.11
N ILE A 85 16.83 9.21 -1.37
CA ILE A 85 15.60 8.74 -2.03
C ILE A 85 15.90 8.02 -3.35
N GLN A 86 16.90 8.43 -4.14
CA GLN A 86 17.21 7.74 -5.39
C GLN A 86 17.63 6.27 -5.22
N GLN A 87 18.37 5.99 -4.15
CA GLN A 87 19.05 4.72 -3.95
C GLN A 87 19.56 4.57 -2.52
N TYR A 88 19.47 3.35 -2.00
CA TYR A 88 20.12 2.95 -0.76
C TYR A 88 21.28 1.99 -1.05
N GLU A 89 22.49 2.37 -0.67
CA GLU A 89 23.73 1.64 -0.94
C GLU A 89 24.45 1.16 0.30
N PHE A 90 23.98 1.57 1.47
CA PHE A 90 24.51 1.06 2.72
C PHE A 90 24.19 -0.43 2.84
N GLY A 91 25.13 -1.17 3.42
CA GLY A 91 25.23 -2.60 3.29
C GLY A 91 26.68 -3.05 3.43
N LEU A 92 27.04 -4.14 2.76
CA LEU A 92 28.43 -4.62 2.77
C LEU A 92 29.32 -3.78 1.87
N VAL A 93 30.43 -3.36 2.46
CA VAL A 93 31.58 -2.75 1.82
C VAL A 93 32.78 -3.66 2.00
N PHE A 94 33.49 -3.91 0.91
CA PHE A 94 34.64 -4.78 0.82
C PHE A 94 35.89 -3.95 0.57
N PHE A 95 36.93 -4.27 1.32
CA PHE A 95 38.23 -3.63 1.23
C PHE A 95 39.27 -4.69 0.90
N ASP A 96 39.99 -4.49 -0.20
CA ASP A 96 41.05 -5.40 -0.66
C ASP A 96 42.10 -4.59 -1.42
N ARG A 97 43.39 -4.89 -1.26
CA ARG A 97 44.45 -4.11 -1.93
C ARG A 97 44.55 -4.35 -3.42
N ASN A 98 44.02 -5.47 -3.91
CA ASN A 98 44.20 -5.94 -5.29
C ASN A 98 42.89 -6.17 -6.04
N LYS A 99 41.74 -6.22 -5.35
CA LYS A 99 40.44 -6.54 -5.95
C LYS A 99 39.46 -5.40 -5.79
N GLY A 100 39.17 -4.71 -6.89
CA GLY A 100 38.08 -3.74 -7.00
C GLY A 100 36.80 -4.34 -7.58
N ALA A 101 35.78 -3.51 -7.77
CA ALA A 101 34.44 -3.95 -8.16
C ALA A 101 34.41 -4.69 -9.51
N ASP A 102 35.22 -4.28 -10.49
CA ASP A 102 35.36 -4.97 -11.77
C ASP A 102 35.75 -6.45 -11.59
N VAL A 103 36.69 -6.73 -10.68
CA VAL A 103 37.12 -8.09 -10.36
C VAL A 103 35.99 -8.85 -9.67
N LEU A 104 35.36 -8.22 -8.67
CA LEU A 104 34.29 -8.85 -7.89
C LEU A 104 33.04 -9.13 -8.73
N ASN A 105 32.77 -8.34 -9.78
CA ASN A 105 31.66 -8.54 -10.71
C ASN A 105 31.84 -9.76 -11.64
N ASN A 106 33.03 -10.38 -11.69
CA ASN A 106 33.18 -11.69 -12.32
C ASN A 106 32.57 -12.79 -11.45
N VAL A 107 31.24 -12.97 -11.56
CA VAL A 107 30.45 -13.91 -10.75
C VAL A 107 30.77 -15.38 -10.97
N ASN A 108 31.53 -15.72 -12.02
CA ASN A 108 31.98 -17.09 -12.30
C ASN A 108 33.18 -17.49 -11.44
N GLU A 109 33.83 -16.52 -10.79
CA GLU A 109 34.97 -16.72 -9.91
C GLU A 109 34.63 -16.38 -8.47
N VAL A 110 35.16 -17.18 -7.54
CA VAL A 110 35.01 -16.96 -6.11
C VAL A 110 36.17 -16.13 -5.61
N HIS A 111 35.87 -14.96 -5.04
CA HIS A 111 36.88 -14.01 -4.56
C HIS A 111 36.88 -13.95 -3.04
N THR A 112 38.04 -14.17 -2.41
CA THR A 112 38.20 -13.86 -0.97
C THR A 112 38.74 -12.44 -0.82
N VAL A 113 38.08 -11.60 -0.01
CA VAL A 113 38.53 -10.22 0.28
C VAL A 113 39.20 -10.13 1.64
N GLU A 114 40.05 -9.12 1.83
CA GLU A 114 40.77 -8.88 3.09
C GLU A 114 39.80 -8.48 4.22
N HIS A 115 38.90 -7.53 3.97
CA HIS A 115 37.92 -7.07 4.96
C HIS A 115 36.53 -6.91 4.37
N ALA A 116 35.51 -7.25 5.17
CA ALA A 116 34.10 -6.96 4.90
C ALA A 116 33.52 -6.17 6.07
N VAL A 117 32.93 -5.01 5.77
CA VAL A 117 32.32 -4.11 6.75
C VAL A 117 30.86 -3.87 6.37
N LEU A 118 29.94 -4.15 7.29
CA LEU A 118 28.54 -3.77 7.19
C LEU A 118 28.36 -2.36 7.73
N ILE A 119 27.85 -1.46 6.88
CA ILE A 119 27.52 -0.10 7.27
C ILE A 119 26.06 -0.03 7.70
N ASN A 120 25.84 0.39 8.94
CA ASN A 120 24.53 0.61 9.54
C ASN A 120 24.37 2.08 9.97
N ILE A 121 23.13 2.58 9.96
CA ILE A 121 22.78 3.91 10.46
C ILE A 121 22.31 3.79 11.89
N LEU A 122 22.85 4.65 12.76
CA LEU A 122 22.43 4.81 14.15
C LEU A 122 21.78 6.19 14.32
N SER A 123 20.52 6.23 14.75
CA SER A 123 19.80 7.45 15.11
C SER A 123 19.36 7.38 16.57
N SER A 124 19.34 8.52 17.27
CA SER A 124 18.85 8.57 18.66
C SER A 124 17.33 8.45 18.78
N ASP A 125 16.59 8.74 17.70
CA ASP A 125 15.13 8.73 17.64
C ASP A 125 14.56 7.64 16.72
N ASP A 126 15.42 6.73 16.24
CA ASP A 126 15.10 5.67 15.28
C ASP A 126 14.41 6.18 14.00
N LYS A 127 14.73 7.42 13.56
CA LYS A 127 14.18 8.01 12.34
C LYS A 127 15.26 8.51 11.39
N MET A 128 14.96 8.45 10.10
CA MET A 128 15.70 9.12 9.05
C MET A 128 14.75 9.79 8.05
N LEU A 129 14.82 11.11 8.01
CA LEU A 129 14.06 11.93 7.07
C LEU A 129 14.82 12.09 5.75
N LEU A 130 14.16 11.87 4.62
CA LEU A 130 14.71 12.02 3.28
C LEU A 130 14.54 13.45 2.74
N GLY A 131 14.11 14.38 3.59
CA GLY A 131 13.94 15.80 3.28
C GLY A 131 12.60 16.34 3.75
N THR A 132 12.30 17.57 3.32
CA THR A 132 11.05 18.26 3.61
C THR A 132 10.14 18.30 2.39
N ARG A 133 8.85 18.01 2.57
CA ARG A 133 7.81 18.06 1.54
C ARG A 133 6.72 19.05 1.94
N PRO A 134 6.18 19.85 1.00
CA PRO A 134 5.06 20.72 1.31
C PRO A 134 3.83 19.88 1.61
N HIS A 135 3.04 20.32 2.58
CA HIS A 135 1.75 19.73 2.92
C HIS A 135 0.70 20.82 2.83
N HIS A 136 -0.31 20.60 1.98
CA HIS A 136 -1.44 21.50 1.86
C HIS A 136 -2.66 20.88 2.52
N LYS A 137 -3.44 21.72 3.20
CA LYS A 137 -4.66 21.28 3.91
C LYS A 137 -5.69 20.62 2.98
N VAL A 138 -5.83 21.14 1.75
CA VAL A 138 -6.83 20.66 0.77
C VAL A 138 -6.16 20.01 -0.44
N ASN A 139 -5.11 20.61 -0.97
CA ASN A 139 -4.41 20.15 -2.18
C ASN A 139 -3.32 19.12 -1.85
N ILE A 140 -3.74 17.91 -1.45
CA ILE A 140 -2.79 16.84 -1.12
C ILE A 140 -1.88 16.59 -2.33
N ILE A 141 -0.56 16.69 -2.14
CA ILE A 141 0.41 16.42 -3.19
C ILE A 141 0.72 14.93 -3.25
N ILE A 142 1.16 14.47 -4.42
CA ILE A 142 1.79 13.15 -4.57
C ILE A 142 3.30 13.31 -4.67
N GLY A 143 4.03 12.28 -4.24
CA GLY A 143 5.48 12.20 -4.28
C GLY A 143 5.96 10.76 -4.36
N LEU A 144 7.28 10.58 -4.39
CA LEU A 144 7.90 9.27 -4.35
C LEU A 144 8.17 8.83 -2.91
N CYS A 145 7.85 7.58 -2.60
CA CYS A 145 8.35 6.88 -1.43
C CYS A 145 9.30 5.75 -1.85
N PRO A 146 10.33 5.43 -1.04
CA PRO A 146 11.00 4.15 -1.12
C PRO A 146 10.00 3.00 -1.04
N TYR A 147 10.31 1.91 -1.72
CA TYR A 147 9.53 0.68 -1.69
C TYR A 147 10.46 -0.55 -1.60
N ILE A 148 9.92 -1.76 -1.79
CA ILE A 148 10.60 -3.03 -1.47
C ILE A 148 11.99 -3.20 -2.10
N ASN A 149 12.24 -2.63 -3.29
CA ASN A 149 13.52 -2.75 -3.99
C ASN A 149 14.38 -1.47 -3.94
N TRP A 150 14.02 -0.51 -3.09
CA TRP A 150 14.88 0.64 -2.81
C TRP A 150 16.21 0.19 -2.19
N VAL A 151 16.13 -0.83 -1.34
CA VAL A 151 17.25 -1.63 -0.86
C VAL A 151 17.35 -2.89 -1.70
N ASN A 152 18.56 -3.29 -2.09
CA ASN A 152 18.76 -4.50 -2.87
C ASN A 152 18.36 -5.76 -2.05
N LYS A 153 17.45 -6.58 -2.59
CA LYS A 153 16.87 -7.79 -1.93
C LYS A 153 17.88 -8.80 -1.38
N LYS A 154 19.13 -8.79 -1.86
CA LYS A 154 20.16 -9.75 -1.42
C LYS A 154 20.87 -9.36 -0.13
N ARG A 155 20.54 -8.23 0.50
CA ARG A 155 21.30 -7.65 1.61
C ARG A 155 20.82 -8.09 2.99
N TRP A 156 21.67 -7.84 3.99
CA TRP A 156 21.34 -7.93 5.42
C TRP A 156 20.40 -6.82 5.91
N ILE A 157 20.12 -5.84 5.05
CA ILE A 157 19.23 -4.71 5.32
C ILE A 157 18.03 -4.87 4.40
N GLU A 158 16.84 -4.71 4.95
CA GLU A 158 15.56 -4.82 4.24
C GLU A 158 14.75 -3.56 4.44
N PHE A 159 14.07 -3.10 3.38
CA PHE A 159 13.07 -2.04 3.51
C PHE A 159 11.67 -2.63 3.50
N ILE A 160 10.88 -2.31 4.53
CA ILE A 160 9.50 -2.74 4.66
C ILE A 160 8.61 -1.49 4.56
N PRO A 161 7.79 -1.35 3.51
CA PRO A 161 6.83 -0.26 3.38
C PRO A 161 5.80 -0.27 4.52
N GLU A 162 5.29 0.91 4.87
CA GLU A 162 4.16 1.04 5.80
C GLU A 162 2.89 0.36 5.25
N ASP A 163 2.03 -0.17 6.13
CA ASP A 163 0.83 -0.93 5.74
C ASP A 163 -0.12 -0.13 4.84
N HIS A 164 -0.18 1.19 5.03
CA HIS A 164 -1.03 2.08 4.25
C HIS A 164 -0.44 2.50 2.90
N ILE A 165 0.82 2.17 2.64
CA ILE A 165 1.52 2.40 1.37
C ILE A 165 1.63 1.09 0.59
N LYS A 166 1.77 -0.02 1.30
CA LYS A 166 1.80 -1.35 0.72
C LYS A 166 0.55 -1.56 -0.14
N ASP A 167 0.78 -1.84 -1.42
CA ASP A 167 -0.27 -2.07 -2.43
C ASP A 167 -1.24 -0.89 -2.60
N ASN A 168 -0.85 0.32 -2.18
CA ASN A 168 -1.70 1.52 -2.18
C ASN A 168 -0.98 2.72 -2.81
N GLY A 169 -0.67 2.59 -4.10
CA GLY A 169 -0.01 3.63 -4.89
C GLY A 169 0.21 3.17 -6.32
N PHE A 170 1.02 3.91 -7.06
CA PHE A 170 1.32 3.58 -8.46
C PHE A 170 2.80 3.27 -8.67
N PHE A 171 3.07 2.33 -9.59
CA PHE A 171 4.40 1.89 -9.98
C PHE A 171 4.63 2.11 -11.46
N GLU A 172 5.90 2.25 -11.84
CA GLU A 172 6.36 2.07 -13.21
C GLU A 172 7.30 0.86 -13.19
N GLU A 173 6.96 -0.18 -13.96
CA GLU A 173 7.63 -1.49 -13.92
C GLU A 173 9.13 -1.39 -14.19
N GLU A 174 9.53 -0.44 -15.04
CA GLU A 174 10.93 -0.17 -15.39
C GLU A 174 11.76 0.21 -14.16
N ASN A 175 11.16 0.85 -13.15
CA ASN A 175 11.85 1.17 -11.91
C ASN A 175 12.13 -0.05 -11.02
N GLY A 176 11.51 -1.19 -11.35
CA GLY A 176 11.67 -2.46 -10.65
C GLY A 176 11.16 -2.40 -9.21
N TYR A 177 10.06 -1.70 -8.94
CA TYR A 177 9.45 -1.57 -7.60
C TYR A 177 10.38 -0.99 -6.52
N ALA A 178 11.34 -0.15 -6.91
CA ALA A 178 12.18 0.54 -5.94
C ALA A 178 11.49 1.75 -5.32
N HIS A 179 10.55 2.36 -6.05
CA HIS A 179 9.78 3.50 -5.58
C HIS A 179 8.30 3.30 -5.90
N ILE A 180 7.46 3.96 -5.10
CA ILE A 180 6.01 4.02 -5.28
C ILE A 180 5.57 5.49 -5.30
N VAL A 181 4.65 5.83 -6.19
CA VAL A 181 3.99 7.14 -6.22
C VAL A 181 2.83 7.11 -5.24
N VAL A 182 2.88 7.96 -4.22
CA VAL A 182 1.90 8.00 -3.13
C VAL A 182 1.50 9.43 -2.76
N PRO A 183 0.29 9.62 -2.23
CA PRO A 183 -0.16 10.89 -1.68
C PRO A 183 0.52 11.14 -0.33
N LEU A 184 1.14 12.31 -0.18
CA LEU A 184 1.83 12.72 1.04
C LEU A 184 0.85 13.49 1.94
N TYR A 185 -0.06 12.74 2.58
CA TYR A 185 -1.08 13.29 3.46
C TYR A 185 -0.81 12.91 4.92
N LYS A 186 -1.26 13.74 5.85
CA LYS A 186 -1.23 13.40 7.26
C LYS A 186 -2.37 12.46 7.62
N LYS A 187 -2.11 11.37 8.32
CA LYS A 187 -3.18 10.52 8.86
C LYS A 187 -3.86 11.19 10.05
N ASN A 188 -3.07 11.86 10.88
CA ASN A 188 -3.54 12.71 11.96
C ASN A 188 -3.09 14.16 11.73
N TYR A 189 -3.99 15.12 11.95
CA TYR A 189 -3.72 16.55 11.74
C TYR A 189 -2.45 17.07 12.44
N ASP A 190 -2.09 16.47 13.58
CA ASP A 190 -0.93 16.86 14.39
C ASP A 190 0.41 16.26 13.90
N GLU A 191 0.38 15.31 12.96
CA GLU A 191 1.58 14.69 12.42
C GLU A 191 2.43 15.71 11.66
N LYS A 192 3.74 15.70 11.92
CA LYS A 192 4.72 16.56 11.24
C LYS A 192 5.58 15.78 10.26
N GLU A 193 5.40 14.47 10.22
CA GLU A 193 6.24 13.52 9.49
C GLU A 193 5.34 12.55 8.75
N PHE A 194 5.78 12.13 7.57
CA PHE A 194 5.14 11.11 6.76
C PHE A 194 6.13 9.97 6.56
N PHE A 195 5.81 8.77 7.06
CA PHE A 195 6.70 7.63 6.94
C PHE A 195 6.32 6.75 5.76
N CYS A 196 7.32 6.44 4.93
CA CYS A 196 7.19 5.54 3.80
C CYS A 196 7.27 4.06 4.22
N GLY A 197 8.03 3.79 5.29
CA GLY A 197 8.34 2.44 5.77
C GLY A 197 9.48 2.46 6.76
N LYS A 198 10.07 1.29 6.98
CA LYS A 198 11.17 1.08 7.92
C LYS A 198 12.29 0.23 7.33
N LEU A 199 13.52 0.58 7.69
CA LEU A 199 14.70 -0.21 7.41
C LEU A 199 14.96 -1.15 8.57
N LYS A 200 14.98 -2.45 8.28
CA LYS A 200 15.50 -3.46 9.19
C LYS A 200 17.00 -3.55 9.03
N GLN A 201 17.72 -3.34 10.13
CA GLN A 201 19.18 -3.43 10.17
C GLN A 201 19.59 -4.49 11.19
N PRO A 202 20.68 -5.25 10.95
CA PRO A 202 21.22 -6.11 11.99
C PRO A 202 21.65 -5.29 13.19
N THR A 203 21.57 -5.88 14.39
CA THR A 203 22.06 -5.33 15.66
C THR A 203 21.47 -3.99 16.12
N LEU A 204 20.50 -3.42 15.40
CA LEU A 204 19.85 -2.14 15.71
C LEU A 204 18.32 -2.25 15.62
N PRO A 205 17.57 -1.33 16.26
CA PRO A 205 16.14 -1.18 16.04
C PRO A 205 15.78 -0.86 14.58
N ASP A 206 14.51 -1.04 14.23
CA ASP A 206 13.96 -0.64 12.93
C ASP A 206 14.06 0.89 12.78
N LEU A 207 14.69 1.36 11.70
CA LEU A 207 14.84 2.79 11.41
C LEU A 207 13.68 3.27 10.51
N LEU A 208 12.84 4.18 11.00
CA LEU A 208 11.73 4.75 10.24
C LEU A 208 12.23 5.70 9.15
N ILE A 209 11.76 5.51 7.91
CA ILE A 209 12.15 6.32 6.75
C ILE A 209 10.97 7.13 6.27
N GLY A 210 11.15 8.44 6.14
CA GLY A 210 10.04 9.32 5.78
C GLY A 210 10.44 10.71 5.36
N TYR A 211 9.49 11.62 5.42
CA TYR A 211 9.64 13.02 5.09
C TYR A 211 9.14 13.89 6.23
N LYS A 212 9.79 15.03 6.42
CA LYS A 212 9.20 16.13 7.17
C LYS A 212 8.12 16.79 6.33
N LEU A 213 6.96 17.04 6.92
CA LEU A 213 5.91 17.82 6.29
C LEU A 213 6.02 19.28 6.72
N LYS A 214 5.98 20.18 5.75
CA LYS A 214 5.96 21.63 5.98
C LYS A 214 4.63 22.18 5.47
N GLU A 215 3.86 22.79 6.36
CA GLU A 215 2.59 23.41 5.97
C GLU A 215 2.81 24.48 4.90
N ASP A 216 1.92 24.47 3.92
CA ASP A 216 1.80 25.47 2.88
C ASP A 216 0.32 25.85 2.73
N ASP A 217 0.04 27.14 2.87
CA ASP A 217 -1.30 27.72 2.89
C ASP A 217 -1.95 27.82 1.50
N LYS A 218 -1.32 27.30 0.43
CA LYS A 218 -1.98 27.21 -0.87
C LYS A 218 -3.31 26.50 -0.76
N THR A 219 -4.35 27.17 -1.25
CA THR A 219 -5.69 26.63 -1.39
C THR A 219 -5.89 26.13 -2.82
N LYS A 220 -6.69 25.07 -2.96
CA LYS A 220 -7.21 24.60 -4.24
C LYS A 220 -8.71 24.41 -4.09
N GLU A 221 -9.46 24.95 -5.03
CA GLU A 221 -10.91 24.77 -5.06
C GLU A 221 -11.26 23.34 -5.48
N ILE A 222 -12.42 22.86 -5.02
CA ILE A 222 -12.98 21.59 -5.46
C ILE A 222 -13.73 21.87 -6.76
N ASP A 223 -13.26 21.31 -7.86
CA ASP A 223 -13.69 21.67 -9.21
C ASP A 223 -15.16 21.29 -9.51
N GLY A 224 -15.78 20.40 -8.72
CA GLY A 224 -17.19 20.02 -8.87
C GLY A 224 -17.54 18.66 -8.26
N VAL A 225 -18.63 18.08 -8.74
CA VAL A 225 -19.14 16.76 -8.32
C VAL A 225 -19.12 15.81 -9.51
N ILE A 226 -18.71 14.56 -9.31
CA ILE A 226 -18.80 13.48 -10.29
C ILE A 226 -19.88 12.48 -9.89
N ASN A 227 -20.71 12.08 -10.85
CA ASN A 227 -21.64 10.96 -10.66
C ASN A 227 -20.98 9.62 -11.03
N PRO A 228 -20.66 8.75 -10.04
CA PRO A 228 -19.95 7.49 -10.30
C PRO A 228 -20.71 6.51 -11.21
N LEU A 229 -22.02 6.70 -11.37
CA LEU A 229 -22.84 5.84 -12.20
C LEU A 229 -22.73 6.14 -13.69
N ASN A 230 -22.41 7.38 -14.09
CA ASN A 230 -22.64 7.84 -15.47
C ASN A 230 -21.43 8.55 -16.07
N GLU A 231 -20.51 9.01 -15.24
CA GLU A 231 -19.45 9.93 -15.64
C GLU A 231 -18.08 9.27 -15.53
N GLU A 232 -17.20 9.62 -16.47
CA GLU A 232 -15.79 9.25 -16.42
C GLU A 232 -15.05 10.10 -15.39
N ILE A 233 -14.06 9.51 -14.73
CA ILE A 233 -13.25 10.23 -13.74
C ILE A 233 -12.18 11.05 -14.47
N LYS A 234 -12.47 12.33 -14.72
CA LYS A 234 -11.63 13.27 -15.48
C LYS A 234 -11.66 14.67 -14.89
N CYS A 235 -10.65 15.48 -15.21
CA CYS A 235 -10.66 16.91 -14.91
C CYS A 235 -11.38 17.70 -16.00
N GLN A 236 -11.06 17.46 -17.26
CA GLN A 236 -11.66 18.09 -18.44
C GLN A 236 -12.19 17.03 -19.40
N SER A 237 -13.14 17.41 -20.27
CA SER A 237 -13.74 16.49 -21.24
C SER A 237 -12.75 15.90 -22.23
N SER A 238 -11.67 16.64 -22.54
CA SER A 238 -10.59 16.20 -23.44
C SER A 238 -9.58 15.27 -22.78
N ASP A 239 -9.61 15.11 -21.46
CA ASP A 239 -8.60 14.32 -20.75
C ASP A 239 -8.80 12.83 -21.01
N ASP A 240 -7.68 12.09 -20.99
CA ASP A 240 -7.68 10.64 -20.95
C ASP A 240 -7.38 10.18 -19.49
N PRO A 241 -8.26 9.40 -18.82
CA PRO A 241 -8.01 8.95 -17.46
C PRO A 241 -6.79 8.01 -17.39
N GLN A 242 -6.41 7.36 -18.49
CA GLN A 242 -5.25 6.46 -18.51
C GLN A 242 -3.93 7.21 -18.38
N HIS A 243 -3.93 8.54 -18.57
CA HIS A 243 -2.75 9.40 -18.39
C HIS A 243 -2.76 10.12 -17.03
N HIS A 244 -3.52 9.62 -16.06
CA HIS A 244 -3.64 10.22 -14.74
C HIS A 244 -3.51 9.19 -13.62
N TYR A 245 -2.95 9.64 -12.50
CA TYR A 245 -3.06 8.94 -11.22
C TYR A 245 -4.31 9.41 -10.50
N HIS A 246 -5.02 8.46 -9.90
CA HIS A 246 -6.27 8.71 -9.21
C HIS A 246 -6.19 8.21 -7.78
N PHE A 247 -6.57 9.06 -6.85
CA PHE A 247 -6.66 8.71 -5.45
C PHE A 247 -8.02 9.11 -4.89
N GLY A 248 -8.63 8.21 -4.14
CA GLY A 248 -9.89 8.43 -3.48
C GLY A 248 -9.67 8.74 -2.00
N TYR A 249 -10.06 9.93 -1.57
CA TYR A 249 -9.85 10.46 -0.23
C TYR A 249 -11.13 10.46 0.61
N SER A 250 -11.06 9.84 1.78
CA SER A 250 -12.09 9.90 2.82
C SER A 250 -11.56 10.67 4.03
N GLU A 251 -12.26 11.75 4.39
CA GLU A 251 -12.01 12.53 5.60
C GLU A 251 -12.60 11.85 6.84
N THR A 252 -12.17 12.23 8.04
CA THR A 252 -12.62 11.64 9.31
C THR A 252 -14.15 11.66 9.50
N ASP A 253 -14.86 12.66 8.98
CA ASP A 253 -16.32 12.77 9.09
C ASP A 253 -17.08 12.01 7.97
N THR A 254 -16.35 11.41 7.03
CA THR A 254 -16.92 10.70 5.88
C THR A 254 -16.97 9.18 6.07
N ASN A 255 -16.25 8.64 7.08
CA ASN A 255 -16.21 7.21 7.34
C ASN A 255 -16.44 6.86 8.83
N TYR A 256 -16.98 5.67 9.10
CA TYR A 256 -17.33 5.23 10.46
C TYR A 256 -16.10 5.01 11.37
N MET A 257 -14.92 4.82 10.78
CA MET A 257 -13.65 4.62 11.51
C MET A 257 -13.11 5.95 12.04
N SER A 258 -13.61 7.08 11.54
CA SER A 258 -13.14 8.42 11.90
C SER A 258 -11.68 8.66 11.53
N GLU A 259 -11.22 8.03 10.45
CA GLU A 259 -9.83 8.07 9.98
C GLU A 259 -9.69 8.88 8.69
N ARG A 260 -8.48 9.34 8.39
CA ARG A 260 -8.14 9.91 7.08
C ARG A 260 -7.59 8.80 6.20
N ILE A 261 -8.30 8.48 5.12
CA ILE A 261 -7.96 7.34 4.25
C ILE A 261 -7.80 7.86 2.83
N MET A 262 -6.77 7.36 2.16
CA MET A 262 -6.49 7.69 0.77
C MET A 262 -6.16 6.40 0.03
N ASP A 263 -6.99 6.02 -0.92
CA ASP A 263 -6.82 4.78 -1.70
C ASP A 263 -6.40 5.08 -3.12
N ALA A 264 -5.42 4.36 -3.64
CA ALA A 264 -5.11 4.33 -5.05
C ALA A 264 -6.29 3.75 -5.82
N MET A 265 -6.68 4.43 -6.90
CA MET A 265 -7.75 3.99 -7.78
C MET A 265 -7.14 3.63 -9.11
N GLU A 266 -7.07 2.34 -9.42
CA GLU A 266 -6.42 1.82 -10.63
C GLU A 266 -7.18 2.12 -11.93
N ILE A 267 -7.96 3.21 -12.02
CA ILE A 267 -8.75 3.65 -13.19
C ILE A 267 -7.91 3.68 -14.48
N ARG A 268 -6.61 3.94 -14.35
CA ARG A 268 -5.64 3.89 -15.44
C ARG A 268 -5.53 2.52 -16.12
N ASN A 269 -5.77 1.44 -15.39
CA ASN A 269 -5.76 0.07 -15.89
C ASN A 269 -7.17 -0.30 -16.39
N LYS A 270 -7.27 -0.74 -17.65
CA LYS A 270 -8.56 -1.05 -18.31
C LYS A 270 -9.39 -2.12 -17.60
N ASP A 271 -8.73 -3.04 -16.90
CA ASP A 271 -9.36 -4.17 -16.19
C ASP A 271 -9.40 -3.96 -14.66
N SER A 272 -9.24 -2.72 -14.19
CA SER A 272 -9.16 -2.45 -12.75
C SER A 272 -10.47 -2.63 -12.00
N ASN A 273 -10.35 -3.18 -10.79
CA ASN A 273 -11.43 -3.32 -9.81
C ASN A 273 -11.32 -2.28 -8.69
N TYR A 274 -11.24 -1.00 -9.05
CA TYR A 274 -11.29 0.07 -8.04
C TYR A 274 -12.69 0.12 -7.38
N LYS A 275 -12.76 0.68 -6.16
CA LYS A 275 -14.03 0.87 -5.43
C LYS A 275 -14.27 2.35 -5.16
N PHE A 276 -15.53 2.75 -5.22
CA PHE A 276 -15.98 4.06 -4.78
C PHE A 276 -16.57 3.97 -3.38
N TYR A 277 -16.45 5.05 -2.63
CA TYR A 277 -17.06 5.18 -1.29
C TYR A 277 -17.85 6.49 -1.17
N ALA A 278 -19.01 6.45 -0.51
CA ALA A 278 -19.86 7.61 -0.31
C ALA A 278 -19.14 8.68 0.52
N GLY A 279 -19.21 9.94 0.07
CA GLY A 279 -18.53 11.07 0.71
C GLY A 279 -17.04 11.21 0.35
N GLN A 280 -16.51 10.33 -0.50
CA GLN A 280 -15.13 10.39 -0.98
C GLN A 280 -14.90 11.58 -1.92
N LYS A 281 -13.69 12.13 -1.89
CA LYS A 281 -13.18 13.07 -2.90
C LYS A 281 -12.19 12.35 -3.80
N ILE A 282 -12.22 12.63 -5.09
CA ILE A 282 -11.30 12.06 -6.06
C ILE A 282 -10.25 13.10 -6.42
N TYR A 283 -9.00 12.76 -6.16
CA TYR A 283 -7.83 13.54 -6.52
C TYR A 283 -7.25 12.97 -7.80
N ILE A 284 -7.04 13.84 -8.80
CA ILE A 284 -6.56 13.45 -10.12
C ILE A 284 -5.25 14.18 -10.40
N TYR A 285 -4.19 13.45 -10.76
CA TYR A 285 -2.84 13.98 -10.97
C TYR A 285 -2.31 13.60 -12.34
N LYS A 286 -1.53 14.49 -12.97
CA LYS A 286 -0.82 14.18 -14.20
C LYS A 286 0.23 13.11 -13.96
N TRP A 287 0.31 12.16 -14.88
CA TRP A 287 1.22 11.04 -14.81
C TRP A 287 2.66 11.39 -15.27
N ASP A 288 2.77 12.23 -16.29
CA ASP A 288 3.99 12.37 -17.11
C ASP A 288 5.27 12.65 -16.31
N ASN A 289 5.21 13.50 -15.29
CA ASN A 289 6.40 13.89 -14.54
C ASN A 289 6.99 12.73 -13.71
N PHE A 290 6.13 11.87 -13.15
CA PHE A 290 6.58 10.66 -12.46
C PHE A 290 7.00 9.59 -13.44
N SER A 291 6.24 9.38 -14.52
CA SER A 291 6.59 8.44 -15.60
C SER A 291 8.02 8.68 -16.09
N ASN A 292 8.31 9.92 -16.47
CA ASN A 292 9.62 10.33 -16.95
C ASN A 292 10.70 10.17 -15.87
N THR A 293 10.37 10.39 -14.60
CA THR A 293 11.34 10.25 -13.50
C THR A 293 11.68 8.79 -13.23
N LEU A 294 10.71 7.89 -13.33
CA LEU A 294 10.84 6.47 -12.99
C LEU A 294 11.32 5.60 -14.15
N ARG A 295 11.07 6.01 -15.41
CA ARG A 295 11.47 5.28 -16.63
C ARG A 295 12.83 5.71 -17.18
N ASN A 296 13.25 6.96 -16.97
CA ASN A 296 14.56 7.44 -17.43
C ASN A 296 15.64 7.03 -16.43
N LEU A 297 15.99 5.75 -16.45
CA LEU A 297 16.99 5.15 -15.58
C LEU A 297 18.39 5.54 -16.05
N ASP A 298 19.21 6.04 -15.13
CA ASP A 298 20.65 6.09 -15.34
C ASP A 298 21.23 4.68 -15.18
N THR A 299 22.45 4.45 -15.66
CA THR A 299 23.21 3.23 -15.35
C THR A 299 23.39 2.96 -13.84
N HIS A 300 23.49 4.01 -13.02
CA HIS A 300 23.80 3.96 -11.58
C HIS A 300 22.67 4.48 -10.69
N PHE A 301 21.61 5.07 -11.25
CA PHE A 301 20.49 5.63 -10.47
C PHE A 301 19.14 5.17 -11.00
N ARG A 302 18.26 4.80 -10.08
CA ARG A 302 16.89 4.38 -10.39
C ARG A 302 15.95 5.53 -10.72
N ILE A 303 16.28 6.76 -10.33
CA ILE A 303 15.46 7.94 -10.64
C ILE A 303 16.35 9.16 -10.92
N SER A 304 15.91 10.01 -11.84
CA SER A 304 16.65 11.22 -12.25
C SER A 304 16.27 12.47 -11.43
N LYS A 305 15.04 12.53 -10.90
CA LYS A 305 14.48 13.67 -10.17
C LYS A 305 13.95 13.27 -8.79
N PRO A 306 14.80 13.12 -7.77
CA PRO A 306 14.39 12.72 -6.41
C PRO A 306 13.38 13.67 -5.76
N GLY A 307 13.40 14.94 -6.16
CA GLY A 307 12.54 15.98 -5.64
C GLY A 307 11.13 16.00 -6.22
N VAL A 308 10.80 15.15 -7.20
CA VAL A 308 9.52 15.23 -7.93
C VAL A 308 8.32 15.14 -7.00
N THR A 309 7.42 16.10 -7.14
CA THR A 309 6.12 16.17 -6.46
C THR A 309 5.14 16.82 -7.42
N GLU A 310 3.89 16.38 -7.39
CA GLU A 310 2.82 17.00 -8.18
C GLU A 310 1.64 17.39 -7.29
N GLU A 311 1.09 18.56 -7.57
CA GLU A 311 -0.20 18.98 -7.04
C GLU A 311 -1.33 18.30 -7.83
N ALA A 312 -2.51 18.18 -7.23
CA ALA A 312 -3.66 17.65 -7.95
C ALA A 312 -3.97 18.56 -9.16
N SER A 313 -4.24 17.96 -10.31
CA SER A 313 -4.73 18.69 -11.48
C SER A 313 -6.14 19.22 -11.21
N CYS A 314 -7.00 18.38 -10.63
CA CYS A 314 -8.30 18.78 -10.10
C CYS A 314 -8.69 17.88 -8.91
N ILE A 315 -9.67 18.35 -8.14
CA ILE A 315 -10.28 17.61 -7.03
C ILE A 315 -11.80 17.59 -7.26
N ARG A 316 -12.42 16.41 -7.18
CA ARG A 316 -13.84 16.24 -7.48
C ARG A 316 -14.53 15.55 -6.31
N ASN A 317 -15.65 16.09 -5.84
CA ASN A 317 -16.48 15.37 -4.88
C ASN A 317 -17.19 14.22 -5.58
N LEU A 318 -17.33 13.07 -4.92
CA LEU A 318 -18.16 12.00 -5.42
C LEU A 318 -19.62 12.21 -4.98
N LYS A 319 -20.57 12.09 -5.91
CA LYS A 319 -22.00 12.14 -5.59
C LYS A 319 -22.33 11.02 -4.59
N SER A 320 -22.93 11.37 -3.45
CA SER A 320 -23.13 10.44 -2.31
C SER A 320 -24.55 9.92 -2.12
N ASP A 321 -25.55 10.54 -2.74
CA ASP A 321 -26.98 10.22 -2.66
C ASP A 321 -27.39 9.20 -3.73
N ILE A 322 -26.65 8.10 -3.82
CA ILE A 322 -26.93 7.04 -4.79
C ILE A 322 -27.99 6.09 -4.22
N LYS A 323 -29.11 5.97 -4.93
CA LYS A 323 -30.18 5.05 -4.55
C LYS A 323 -29.69 3.61 -4.65
N THR A 324 -29.68 2.89 -3.53
CA THR A 324 -29.17 1.51 -3.46
C THR A 324 -29.96 0.64 -2.51
N ASN A 325 -29.82 -0.67 -2.69
CA ASN A 325 -30.24 -1.67 -1.73
C ASN A 325 -29.01 -2.36 -1.15
N ILE A 326 -28.80 -2.26 0.16
CA ILE A 326 -27.70 -2.92 0.84
C ILE A 326 -28.14 -4.31 1.24
N LEU A 327 -27.50 -5.31 0.64
CA LEU A 327 -27.89 -6.71 0.73
C LEU A 327 -26.79 -7.53 1.40
N PRO A 328 -27.13 -8.44 2.33
CA PRO A 328 -26.18 -9.41 2.84
C PRO A 328 -25.83 -10.38 1.72
N THR A 329 -24.54 -10.43 1.39
CA THR A 329 -24.00 -11.00 0.15
C THR A 329 -22.78 -11.87 0.45
N ILE A 330 -22.75 -13.07 -0.14
CA ILE A 330 -21.53 -13.86 -0.30
C ILE A 330 -21.04 -13.69 -1.75
N GLY A 331 -19.73 -13.52 -1.99
CA GLY A 331 -19.23 -13.27 -3.35
C GLY A 331 -19.78 -11.97 -3.96
N SER A 332 -20.37 -12.03 -5.16
CA SER A 332 -20.91 -10.86 -5.89
C SER A 332 -22.39 -10.60 -5.58
N VAL A 333 -22.78 -9.33 -5.47
CA VAL A 333 -24.18 -8.90 -5.28
C VAL A 333 -25.07 -9.19 -6.51
N ASP A 334 -24.46 -9.47 -7.66
CA ASP A 334 -25.16 -9.90 -8.87
C ASP A 334 -25.70 -11.33 -8.79
N SER A 335 -25.13 -12.15 -7.90
CA SER A 335 -25.65 -13.48 -7.61
C SER A 335 -27.02 -13.47 -6.91
N ILE A 336 -27.41 -12.33 -6.34
CA ILE A 336 -28.69 -12.17 -5.64
C ILE A 336 -29.78 -11.80 -6.64
N GLN A 337 -30.75 -12.69 -6.76
CA GLN A 337 -31.91 -12.55 -7.63
C GLN A 337 -33.07 -11.86 -6.91
N LYS A 338 -33.98 -11.24 -7.68
CA LYS A 338 -35.19 -10.60 -7.17
C LYS A 338 -36.44 -11.25 -7.77
N HIS A 339 -37.28 -11.85 -6.93
CA HIS A 339 -38.56 -12.36 -7.36
C HIS A 339 -39.57 -11.20 -7.50
N HIS A 340 -39.75 -10.68 -8.72
CA HIS A 340 -40.52 -9.45 -8.99
C HIS A 340 -41.93 -9.41 -8.36
N ARG A 341 -42.72 -10.50 -8.44
CA ARG A 341 -44.10 -10.52 -7.90
C ARG A 341 -44.17 -10.45 -6.37
N LYS A 342 -43.22 -11.09 -5.68
CA LYS A 342 -43.18 -11.18 -4.22
C LYS A 342 -42.31 -10.09 -3.60
N ASN A 343 -41.54 -9.36 -4.42
CA ASN A 343 -40.54 -8.39 -4.01
C ASN A 343 -39.52 -8.98 -3.00
N ILE A 344 -39.09 -10.22 -3.22
CA ILE A 344 -38.16 -10.95 -2.34
C ILE A 344 -36.80 -11.07 -3.03
N PHE A 345 -35.73 -10.81 -2.29
CA PHE A 345 -34.36 -11.10 -2.72
C PHE A 345 -33.93 -12.49 -2.26
N TYR A 346 -33.29 -13.25 -3.13
CA TYR A 346 -32.85 -14.61 -2.82
C TYR A 346 -31.57 -14.96 -3.57
N ARG A 347 -30.84 -15.93 -3.04
CA ARG A 347 -29.72 -16.60 -3.70
C ARG A 347 -29.89 -18.11 -3.51
N LEU A 348 -29.74 -18.84 -4.61
CA LEU A 348 -29.66 -20.29 -4.60
C LEU A 348 -28.21 -20.71 -4.36
N ILE A 349 -28.01 -21.61 -3.40
CA ILE A 349 -26.73 -22.24 -3.09
C ILE A 349 -26.62 -23.49 -3.95
N LYS A 350 -25.68 -23.45 -4.90
CA LYS A 350 -25.42 -24.54 -5.83
C LYS A 350 -24.58 -25.63 -5.18
N LEU A 351 -24.55 -26.82 -5.78
CA LEU A 351 -23.68 -27.92 -5.35
C LEU A 351 -22.21 -27.49 -5.23
N ASP A 352 -21.71 -26.69 -6.19
CA ASP A 352 -20.35 -26.16 -6.17
C ASP A 352 -20.11 -25.13 -5.07
N ASP A 353 -21.14 -24.54 -4.47
CA ASP A 353 -21.01 -23.61 -3.35
C ASP A 353 -20.98 -24.33 -1.98
N LEU A 354 -21.35 -25.62 -1.92
CA LEU A 354 -21.39 -26.37 -0.67
C LEU A 354 -19.98 -26.57 -0.08
N TYR A 355 -19.91 -26.58 1.25
CA TYR A 355 -18.68 -26.78 2.04
C TYR A 355 -17.57 -25.75 1.83
N LYS A 356 -17.83 -24.68 1.06
CA LYS A 356 -16.93 -23.55 0.91
C LYS A 356 -17.17 -22.53 2.02
N ASN A 357 -16.08 -22.02 2.59
CA ASN A 357 -16.15 -20.88 3.50
C ASN A 357 -16.29 -19.60 2.66
N PHE A 358 -17.39 -18.90 2.86
CA PHE A 358 -17.63 -17.61 2.21
C PHE A 358 -17.47 -16.47 3.20
N THR A 359 -16.91 -15.36 2.73
CA THR A 359 -17.00 -14.08 3.43
C THR A 359 -18.37 -13.44 3.19
N PHE A 360 -19.07 -13.16 4.26
CA PHE A 360 -20.43 -12.62 4.26
C PHE A 360 -20.40 -11.13 4.58
N LYS A 361 -20.77 -10.29 3.61
CA LYS A 361 -20.66 -8.83 3.70
C LYS A 361 -21.96 -8.14 3.31
N CYS A 362 -22.14 -6.90 3.76
CA CYS A 362 -23.20 -6.03 3.27
C CYS A 362 -22.69 -5.26 2.06
N LEU A 363 -23.26 -5.51 0.88
CA LEU A 363 -22.88 -4.88 -0.38
C LEU A 363 -24.05 -4.08 -0.97
N SER A 364 -23.72 -2.97 -1.62
CA SER A 364 -24.66 -2.08 -2.29
C SER A 364 -25.04 -2.62 -3.67
N LYS A 365 -26.34 -2.85 -3.90
CA LYS A 365 -26.91 -3.11 -5.22
C LYS A 365 -27.53 -1.83 -5.76
N VAL A 366 -26.96 -1.28 -6.82
CA VAL A 366 -27.52 -0.11 -7.53
C VAL A 366 -28.62 -0.58 -8.50
N GLU A 367 -29.63 0.25 -8.74
CA GLU A 367 -30.65 0.00 -9.77
C GLU A 367 -30.02 -0.01 -11.18
N GLY A 368 -30.24 -1.09 -11.95
CA GLY A 368 -29.70 -1.27 -13.30
C GLY A 368 -28.62 -2.37 -13.39
N ILE A 369 -27.72 -2.24 -14.37
CA ILE A 369 -26.53 -3.11 -14.44
C ILE A 369 -25.62 -2.71 -13.30
N ASN A 370 -25.39 -3.65 -12.38
CA ASN A 370 -24.50 -3.42 -11.27
C ASN A 370 -23.08 -3.16 -11.79
N LYS A 371 -22.43 -2.18 -11.19
CA LYS A 371 -21.05 -1.85 -11.51
C LYS A 371 -20.20 -2.28 -10.34
N ALA A 372 -19.26 -3.19 -10.55
CA ALA A 372 -18.46 -3.77 -9.47
C ALA A 372 -17.78 -2.70 -8.58
N HIS A 373 -17.41 -1.55 -9.12
CA HIS A 373 -16.85 -0.43 -8.36
C HIS A 373 -17.84 0.23 -7.36
N MET A 374 -19.14 -0.06 -7.46
CA MET A 374 -20.19 0.44 -6.56
C MET A 374 -20.57 -0.54 -5.45
N ASP A 375 -20.13 -1.80 -5.51
CA ASP A 375 -20.58 -2.84 -4.55
C ASP A 375 -20.29 -2.47 -3.09
N GLU A 376 -19.24 -1.68 -2.85
CA GLU A 376 -18.85 -1.24 -1.51
C GLU A 376 -19.19 0.23 -1.24
N PHE A 377 -20.06 0.84 -2.04
CA PHE A 377 -20.26 2.29 -2.02
C PHE A 377 -20.60 2.87 -0.64
N TYR A 378 -21.39 2.15 0.17
CA TYR A 378 -21.74 2.59 1.53
C TYR A 378 -20.94 1.88 2.63
N SER A 379 -19.96 1.03 2.30
CA SER A 379 -19.23 0.18 3.27
C SER A 379 -18.41 0.98 4.28
N ARG A 380 -18.00 2.20 3.93
CA ARG A 380 -17.31 3.12 4.84
C ARG A 380 -18.24 4.12 5.53
N ALA A 381 -19.43 4.35 4.97
CA ALA A 381 -20.37 5.32 5.52
C ALA A 381 -21.07 4.81 6.80
N ALA A 382 -21.06 3.49 7.04
CA ALA A 382 -21.58 2.87 8.25
C ALA A 382 -20.84 1.56 8.55
N GLU A 383 -20.80 1.17 9.82
CA GLU A 383 -20.40 -0.17 10.23
C GLU A 383 -21.57 -1.13 10.05
N PHE A 384 -21.34 -2.30 9.44
CA PHE A 384 -22.40 -3.28 9.20
C PHE A 384 -22.23 -4.56 10.00
N SER A 385 -23.38 -5.11 10.40
CA SER A 385 -23.53 -6.48 10.88
C SER A 385 -24.61 -7.19 10.07
N ILE A 386 -24.54 -8.51 9.97
CA ILE A 386 -25.57 -9.32 9.31
C ILE A 386 -26.25 -10.18 10.36
N LYS A 387 -27.58 -10.17 10.38
CA LYS A 387 -28.37 -10.98 11.30
C LYS A 387 -29.18 -12.01 10.56
N ASN A 388 -29.24 -13.22 11.10
CA ASN A 388 -30.25 -14.19 10.69
C ASN A 388 -31.60 -13.79 11.33
N GLU A 389 -32.65 -13.68 10.52
CA GLU A 389 -33.97 -13.22 10.96
C GLU A 389 -34.71 -14.31 11.75
N GLU A 390 -34.49 -15.59 11.44
CA GLU A 390 -35.08 -16.72 12.14
C GLU A 390 -34.33 -17.07 13.45
N LYS A 391 -33.03 -16.76 13.52
CA LYS A 391 -32.12 -17.03 14.65
C LYS A 391 -31.36 -15.76 15.02
N PRO A 392 -31.98 -14.79 15.73
CA PRO A 392 -31.41 -13.46 15.98
C PRO A 392 -30.09 -13.44 16.77
N ASN A 393 -29.76 -14.55 17.45
CA ASN A 393 -28.50 -14.73 18.18
C ASN A 393 -27.30 -14.96 17.25
N ILE A 394 -27.54 -15.34 15.99
CA ILE A 394 -26.50 -15.49 14.97
C ILE A 394 -26.28 -14.13 14.31
N ILE A 395 -25.13 -13.52 14.62
CA ILE A 395 -24.73 -12.22 14.12
C ILE A 395 -23.34 -12.35 13.50
N TYR A 396 -23.22 -11.92 12.26
CA TYR A 396 -21.95 -11.80 11.56
C TYR A 396 -21.47 -10.35 11.62
N THR A 397 -20.20 -10.17 11.96
CA THR A 397 -19.53 -8.87 12.04
C THR A 397 -18.34 -8.87 11.10
N SER A 398 -17.69 -7.72 10.89
CA SER A 398 -16.46 -7.63 10.09
C SER A 398 -15.36 -8.62 10.51
N SER A 399 -15.26 -8.92 11.82
CA SER A 399 -14.32 -9.87 12.40
C SER A 399 -14.81 -11.33 12.48
N LYS A 400 -16.11 -11.57 12.26
CA LYS A 400 -16.75 -12.89 12.27
C LYS A 400 -17.76 -12.96 11.14
N ASN A 401 -17.25 -13.01 9.91
CA ASN A 401 -18.04 -12.93 8.68
C ASN A 401 -17.98 -14.21 7.85
N GLU A 402 -17.50 -15.33 8.39
CA GLU A 402 -17.47 -16.58 7.63
C GLU A 402 -18.78 -17.35 7.77
N ILE A 403 -19.30 -17.81 6.63
CA ILE A 403 -20.48 -18.69 6.56
C ILE A 403 -20.19 -19.84 5.60
N THR A 404 -20.65 -21.03 5.98
CA THR A 404 -20.45 -22.26 5.19
C THR A 404 -21.81 -22.94 5.04
N PHE A 405 -22.20 -23.23 3.82
CA PHE A 405 -23.45 -23.95 3.55
C PHE A 405 -23.17 -25.45 3.46
N ASP A 406 -23.97 -26.24 4.17
CA ASP A 406 -23.82 -27.69 4.29
C ASP A 406 -25.18 -28.34 4.02
N ARG A 407 -25.20 -29.41 3.22
CA ARG A 407 -26.43 -30.16 2.95
C ARG A 407 -26.96 -30.88 4.22
N GLU A 408 -26.07 -31.28 5.12
CA GLU A 408 -26.41 -32.04 6.33
C GLU A 408 -26.83 -31.14 7.49
N LYS A 409 -26.51 -29.83 7.40
CA LYS A 409 -26.81 -28.83 8.42
C LYS A 409 -27.49 -27.62 7.80
N ILE A 410 -28.82 -27.61 7.85
CA ILE A 410 -29.64 -26.53 7.30
C ILE A 410 -29.53 -25.20 8.08
N ASP A 411 -28.73 -25.16 9.15
CA ASP A 411 -28.70 -24.06 10.11
C ASP A 411 -28.30 -22.70 9.53
N ASN A 412 -27.51 -22.70 8.46
CA ASN A 412 -27.02 -21.52 7.76
C ASN A 412 -27.89 -21.11 6.55
N TYR A 413 -28.97 -21.85 6.27
CA TYR A 413 -30.01 -21.41 5.34
C TYR A 413 -31.06 -20.58 6.07
N GLY A 414 -31.74 -19.71 5.35
CA GLY A 414 -32.73 -18.80 5.93
C GLY A 414 -32.62 -17.40 5.37
N SER A 415 -33.22 -16.44 6.07
CA SER A 415 -33.18 -15.04 5.67
C SER A 415 -32.24 -14.22 6.53
N TYR A 416 -31.46 -13.39 5.85
CA TYR A 416 -30.46 -12.54 6.47
C TYR A 416 -30.72 -11.10 6.13
N ARG A 417 -30.41 -10.19 7.06
CA ARG A 417 -30.52 -8.75 6.85
C ARG A 417 -29.29 -8.01 7.37
N CYS A 418 -28.89 -6.99 6.62
CA CYS A 418 -27.88 -6.04 7.06
C CYS A 418 -28.44 -5.08 8.11
N LYS A 419 -27.66 -4.83 9.14
CA LYS A 419 -27.94 -3.83 10.17
C LYS A 419 -26.75 -2.90 10.32
N GLU A 420 -27.01 -1.61 10.24
CA GLU A 420 -26.04 -0.55 10.37
C GLU A 420 -25.81 -0.15 11.84
N SER A 421 -24.60 0.32 12.12
CA SER A 421 -24.18 1.02 13.33
C SER A 421 -23.15 2.10 12.96
N LYS A 422 -22.90 3.06 13.86
CA LYS A 422 -21.91 4.14 13.67
C LYS A 422 -21.99 4.81 12.30
N THR A 423 -23.17 5.31 11.94
CA THR A 423 -23.41 5.92 10.62
C THR A 423 -22.83 7.32 10.54
N THR A 424 -22.30 7.67 9.37
CA THR A 424 -21.90 9.04 9.01
C THR A 424 -23.05 9.80 8.34
N LYS A 425 -22.85 11.09 8.09
CA LYS A 425 -23.83 11.92 7.36
C LYS A 425 -24.08 11.46 5.91
N PHE A 426 -23.19 10.65 5.35
CA PHE A 426 -23.33 10.13 3.98
C PHE A 426 -24.14 8.83 3.90
N PHE A 427 -24.48 8.23 5.04
CA PHE A 427 -25.43 7.12 5.10
C PHE A 427 -26.88 7.65 5.16
N ASN A 428 -27.42 8.05 4.01
CA ASN A 428 -28.77 8.62 3.92
C ASN A 428 -29.85 7.53 3.79
N LYS A 429 -30.67 7.36 4.83
CA LYS A 429 -31.77 6.38 4.85
C LYS A 429 -32.90 6.65 3.85
N ASP A 430 -32.99 7.86 3.28
CA ASP A 430 -34.00 8.19 2.27
C ASP A 430 -33.66 7.58 0.89
N VAL A 431 -32.39 7.28 0.63
CA VAL A 431 -31.93 6.68 -0.64
C VAL A 431 -31.41 5.25 -0.46
N ILE A 432 -31.22 4.80 0.77
CA ILE A 432 -30.71 3.48 1.11
C ILE A 432 -31.84 2.59 1.64
N THR A 433 -31.96 1.42 1.05
CA THR A 433 -32.81 0.34 1.57
C THR A 433 -31.93 -0.82 2.07
N MET A 434 -32.43 -1.59 3.04
CA MET A 434 -31.75 -2.76 3.61
C MET A 434 -32.73 -3.93 3.65
N ASP A 435 -32.92 -4.55 2.48
CA ASP A 435 -33.81 -5.70 2.36
C ASP A 435 -33.15 -6.98 2.86
N LYS A 436 -34.00 -7.94 3.24
CA LYS A 436 -33.53 -9.27 3.60
C LYS A 436 -33.32 -10.13 2.36
N VAL A 437 -32.33 -11.02 2.42
CA VAL A 437 -31.99 -11.98 1.37
C VAL A 437 -32.16 -13.39 1.89
N TYR A 438 -32.89 -14.21 1.13
CA TYR A 438 -33.05 -15.63 1.41
C TYR A 438 -31.93 -16.43 0.76
N TYR A 439 -31.19 -17.19 1.56
CA TYR A 439 -30.24 -18.17 1.07
C TYR A 439 -30.91 -19.54 1.10
N LEU A 440 -31.16 -20.09 -0.09
CA LEU A 440 -31.97 -21.28 -0.31
C LEU A 440 -31.12 -22.36 -1.00
N PRO A 441 -31.38 -23.65 -0.76
CA PRO A 441 -30.79 -24.73 -1.56
C PRO A 441 -31.28 -24.64 -3.02
N ASP A 442 -30.42 -24.98 -3.97
CA ASP A 442 -30.83 -25.18 -5.38
C ASP A 442 -31.65 -26.48 -5.53
N GLU A 443 -32.49 -26.61 -6.57
CA GLU A 443 -33.43 -27.72 -6.74
C GLU A 443 -32.75 -29.12 -6.77
N ASP A 444 -31.51 -29.19 -7.25
CA ASP A 444 -30.70 -30.42 -7.30
C ASP A 444 -29.92 -30.71 -6.00
N SER A 445 -30.07 -29.86 -4.97
CA SER A 445 -29.42 -30.06 -3.69
C SER A 445 -30.30 -30.96 -2.81
N GLU A 446 -30.12 -32.27 -2.90
CA GLU A 446 -30.77 -33.21 -1.99
C GLU A 446 -30.38 -32.88 -0.54
N LEU A 447 -31.33 -32.32 0.21
CA LEU A 447 -31.17 -32.07 1.64
C LEU A 447 -31.73 -33.28 2.41
N PRO A 448 -30.90 -34.02 3.16
CA PRO A 448 -31.41 -35.01 4.09
C PRO A 448 -32.29 -34.31 5.13
N LEU A 449 -33.59 -34.58 5.09
CA LEU A 449 -34.50 -34.28 6.19
C LEU A 449 -34.10 -35.18 7.37
N GLY A 450 -33.12 -34.74 8.16
CA GLY A 450 -32.94 -35.28 9.51
C GLY A 450 -34.23 -35.13 10.29
N ASP A 451 -34.51 -36.03 11.24
CA ASP A 451 -35.75 -36.15 12.02
C ASP A 451 -36.21 -34.81 12.67
N LEU A 452 -36.81 -33.94 11.86
CA LEU A 452 -37.31 -32.64 12.26
C LEU A 452 -38.74 -32.84 12.76
N LYS A 453 -38.86 -33.17 14.05
CA LYS A 453 -40.10 -32.95 14.80
C LYS A 453 -40.40 -31.46 14.78
N ASN A 454 -41.42 -31.10 14.00
CA ASN A 454 -42.08 -29.79 13.96
C ASN A 454 -41.18 -28.60 13.61
N ASN A 455 -41.07 -28.27 12.32
CA ASN A 455 -41.13 -26.88 11.86
C ASN A 455 -41.57 -26.84 10.39
N SER A 456 -42.58 -26.03 10.10
CA SER A 456 -43.13 -25.82 8.77
C SER A 456 -42.11 -25.16 7.85
N ILE A 457 -41.56 -25.93 6.91
CA ILE A 457 -40.74 -25.44 5.81
C ILE A 457 -41.67 -25.00 4.68
N LEU A 458 -41.47 -23.77 4.20
CA LEU A 458 -42.17 -23.22 3.06
C LEU A 458 -41.41 -23.67 1.79
N VAL A 459 -42.00 -24.62 1.06
CA VAL A 459 -41.56 -24.99 -0.30
C VAL A 459 -42.17 -23.95 -1.24
N VAL A 460 -41.34 -23.28 -2.05
CA VAL A 460 -41.78 -22.28 -3.05
C VAL A 460 -42.01 -22.94 -4.38
#